data_AF-A0A7C7KKN2-F1
#
_entry.id   AF-A0A7C7KKN2-F1
#
_cell.length_a   1.000
_cell.length_b   1.000
_cell.length_c   1.000
_cell.angle_alpha   90.00
_cell.angle_beta   90.00
_cell.angle_gamma   90.00
#
_symmetry.space_group_name_H-M   'P 1'
#
loop_
_entity.id
_entity.type
_entity.pdbx_description
1 polymer ?
#
loop_
_entity_poly.entity_id
_entity_poly.type
_entity_poly.pdbx_seq_one_letter_code
_entity_poly.pdbx_strand_id
1 'polypeptide(L)' 'MFFTSQQRETIEALSELIIPTTDTPGAITAEVPEFIELIVAEWYDTDDRERFMRGLTEVDERTQALAGVVFAQSGADAQA' A
#
# COMPACT_ATOMS: atom_id res chain seq x y z
N MET A 1 7.76 7.31 -11.55
CA MET A 1 6.89 6.79 -10.48
C MET A 1 5.46 7.11 -10.82
N PHE A 2 4.60 6.10 -10.82
CA PHE A 2 3.17 6.16 -11.10
C PHE A 2 2.37 6.55 -9.86
N PHE A 3 2.69 5.99 -8.69
CA PHE A 3 2.04 6.39 -7.43
C PHE A 3 2.57 7.72 -6.91
N THR A 4 1.70 8.47 -6.22
CA THR A 4 2.14 9.61 -5.40
C THR A 4 2.95 9.13 -4.20
N SER A 5 3.70 10.03 -3.55
CA SER A 5 4.46 9.68 -2.34
C SER A 5 3.55 9.09 -1.25
N GLN A 6 2.37 9.67 -1.04
CA GLN A 6 1.44 9.17 -0.04
C GLN A 6 0.92 7.77 -0.37
N GLN A 7 0.57 7.51 -1.64
CA GLN A 7 0.12 6.20 -2.08
C GLN A 7 1.22 5.14 -1.96
N ARG A 8 2.46 5.53 -2.27
CA ARG A 8 3.64 4.67 -2.10
C ARG A 8 3.85 4.31 -0.63
N GLU A 9 3.81 5.28 0.28
CA GLU A 9 3.90 5.04 1.73
C GLU A 9 2.81 4.07 2.21
N THR A 10 1.57 4.22 1.74
CA THR A 10 0.48 3.31 2.09
C THR A 10 0.72 1.90 1.55
N ILE A 11 1.21 1.75 0.32
CA ILE A 11 1.54 0.44 -0.27
C ILE A 11 2.71 -0.22 0.45
N GLU A 12 3.76 0.53 0.78
CA GLU A 12 4.89 0.04 1.57
C GLU A 12 4.41 -0.51 2.91
N ALA A 13 3.63 0.28 3.67
CA ALA A 13 3.07 -0.14 4.95
C ALA A 13 2.18 -1.39 4.83
N LEU A 14 1.28 -1.43 3.84
CA LEU A 14 0.40 -2.59 3.61
C LEU A 14 1.20 -3.83 3.22
N SER A 15 2.18 -3.69 2.33
CA SER A 15 2.98 -4.82 1.86
C SER A 15 3.86 -5.40 2.97
N GLU A 16 4.51 -4.55 3.78
CA GLU A 16 5.34 -4.98 4.91
C GLU A 16 4.50 -5.61 6.02
N LEU A 17 3.25 -5.17 6.20
CA LEU A 17 2.32 -5.82 7.12
C LEU A 17 1.98 -7.26 6.67
N ILE A 18 1.81 -7.48 5.37
CA ILE A 18 1.48 -8.80 4.81
C ILE A 18 2.70 -9.73 4.78
N ILE A 19 3.87 -9.20 4.38
CA ILE A 19 5.14 -9.93 4.34
C ILE A 19 6.14 -9.18 5.24
N PRO A 20 6.05 -9.36 6.57
CA PRO A 20 6.96 -8.70 7.49
C PRO A 20 8.35 -9.31 7.41
N THR A 21 9.35 -8.49 7.69
CA THR A 21 10.71 -8.99 7.91
C THR A 21 10.75 -9.95 9.10
N THR A 22 11.29 -11.15 8.87
CA THR A 22 11.52 -12.19 9.88
C THR A 22 12.96 -12.70 9.75
N ASP A 23 13.17 -14.01 9.66
CA ASP A 23 14.46 -14.60 9.30
C ASP A 23 14.78 -14.42 7.79
N THR A 24 13.77 -14.07 7.00
CA THR A 24 13.89 -13.68 5.59
C THR A 24 13.50 -12.21 5.39
N PRO A 25 13.98 -11.55 4.32
CA PRO A 25 13.59 -10.19 3.98
C PRO A 25 12.07 -10.00 3.89
N GLY A 26 11.55 -8.90 4.44
CA GLY A 26 10.17 -8.47 4.29
C GLY A 26 9.88 -7.82 2.92
N ALA A 27 8.64 -7.39 2.72
CA ALA A 27 8.13 -6.88 1.45
C ALA A 27 8.94 -5.71 0.89
N ILE A 28 9.30 -4.74 1.74
CA ILE A 28 10.04 -3.55 1.33
C ILE A 28 11.45 -3.95 0.88
N THR A 29 12.13 -4.80 1.66
CA THR A 29 13.48 -5.26 1.30
C THR A 29 13.47 -6.16 0.07
N ALA A 30 12.36 -6.85 -0.19
CA ALA A 30 12.14 -7.68 -1.36
C ALA A 30 11.60 -6.91 -2.60
N GLU A 31 11.55 -5.57 -2.55
CA GLU A 31 11.11 -4.69 -3.65
C GLU A 31 9.66 -4.98 -4.13
N VAL A 32 8.81 -5.46 -3.23
CA VAL A 32 7.39 -5.71 -3.51
C VAL A 32 6.63 -4.44 -3.89
N PRO A 33 6.83 -3.27 -3.22
CA PRO A 33 6.16 -2.02 -3.61
C PRO A 33 6.45 -1.60 -5.06
N GLU A 34 7.70 -1.73 -5.50
CA GLU A 34 8.15 -1.46 -6.87
C GLU A 34 7.50 -2.40 -7.86
N PHE A 35 7.43 -3.69 -7.52
CA PHE A 35 6.75 -4.68 -8.34
C PHE A 35 5.25 -4.36 -8.49
N ILE A 36 4.56 -4.00 -7.41
CA ILE A 36 3.14 -3.59 -7.45
C ILE A 36 2.97 -2.39 -8.38
N GLU A 37 3.82 -1.37 -8.26
CA GLU A 37 3.73 -0.18 -9.13
C GLU A 37 3.92 -0.54 -10.60
N LEU A 38 4.87 -1.41 -10.93
CA LEU A 38 5.09 -1.87 -12.30
C LEU A 38 3.85 -2.58 -12.86
N ILE A 39 3.25 -3.48 -12.09
CA ILE A 39 2.05 -4.22 -12.52
C ILE A 39 0.87 -3.27 -12.74
N VAL A 40 0.61 -2.35 -11.81
CA VAL A 40 -0.51 -1.42 -11.89
C VAL A 40 -0.32 -0.42 -13.04
N ALA A 41 0.90 0.07 -13.25
CA ALA A 41 1.20 1.06 -14.28
C ALA A 41 1.23 0.46 -15.69
N GLU A 42 1.86 -0.70 -15.87
CA GLU A 42 2.21 -1.23 -17.19
C GLU A 42 1.36 -2.44 -17.63
N TRP A 43 0.76 -3.18 -16.69
CA TRP A 43 0.06 -4.44 -17.01
C TRP A 43 -1.45 -4.42 -16.78
N TYR A 44 -1.93 -3.68 -15.79
CA TYR A 44 -3.37 -3.56 -15.55
C TYR A 44 -4.05 -2.80 -16.68
N ASP A 45 -5.20 -3.32 -17.11
CA ASP A 45 -6.14 -2.55 -17.91
C ASP A 45 -6.76 -1.41 -17.08
N THR A 46 -7.56 -0.57 -17.75
CA THR A 46 -8.15 0.61 -17.11
C THR A 46 -9.06 0.24 -15.94
N ASP A 47 -9.88 -0.79 -16.09
CA ASP A 47 -10.88 -1.16 -15.08
C ASP A 47 -10.21 -1.72 -13.82
N ASP A 48 -9.21 -2.59 -13.99
CA ASP A 48 -8.44 -3.17 -12.88
C ASP A 48 -7.60 -2.09 -12.17
N ARG A 49 -7.00 -1.17 -12.93
CA ARG A 49 -6.25 -0.05 -12.38
C ARG A 49 -7.15 0.87 -11.56
N GLU A 50 -8.29 1.27 -12.09
CA GLU A 50 -9.25 2.12 -11.37
C GLU A 50 -9.75 1.43 -10.10
N ARG A 51 -10.02 0.11 -10.17
CA ARG A 51 -10.42 -0.67 -9.01
C ARG A 51 -9.33 -0.71 -7.94
N PHE A 52 -8.08 -0.90 -8.32
CA PHE A 52 -6.94 -0.88 -7.41
C PHE A 52 -6.79 0.49 -6.73
N MET A 53 -6.81 1.57 -7.52
CA MET A 53 -6.65 2.93 -6.99
C MET A 53 -7.80 3.31 -6.05
N ARG A 54 -9.04 2.93 -6.37
CA ARG A 54 -10.19 3.13 -5.48
C ARG A 54 -10.02 2.38 -4.16
N GLY A 55 -9.61 1.12 -4.20
CA GLY A 55 -9.36 0.34 -2.98
C GLY A 55 -8.27 0.97 -2.10
N LEU A 56 -7.20 1.49 -2.72
CA LEU A 56 -6.14 2.19 -2.00
C LEU A 56 -6.66 3.46 -1.30
N THR A 57 -7.50 4.25 -1.98
CA THR A 57 -8.16 5.42 -1.37
C THR A 57 -9.09 5.02 -0.22
N GLU A 58 -9.89 3.97 -0.38
CA GLU A 58 -10.81 3.49 0.66
C GLU A 58 -10.08 3.06 1.95
N VAL A 59 -8.87 2.48 1.83
CA VAL A 59 -8.03 2.13 2.99
C VAL A 59 -7.62 3.37 3.77
N ASP A 60 -7.13 4.40 3.08
CA ASP A 60 -6.73 5.66 3.72
C ASP A 60 -7.93 6.39 4.32
N GLU A 61 -9.07 6.46 3.62
CA GLU A 61 -10.30 7.06 4.14
C GLU A 61 -10.83 6.34 5.39
N ARG A 62 -10.82 5.01 5.40
CA ARG A 62 -11.24 4.22 6.55
C ARG A 62 -10.34 4.46 7.75
N THR A 63 -9.03 4.51 7.53
CA THR A 63 -8.07 4.78 8.60
C THR A 63 -8.22 6.19 9.13
N GLN A 64 -8.38 7.18 8.24
CA GLN A 64 -8.64 8.56 8.60
C GLN A 64 -9.91 8.69 9.46
N ALA A 65 -10.96 7.95 9.14
CA ALA A 65 -12.20 7.94 9.90
C ALA A 65 -12.06 7.30 11.30
N LEU A 66 -11.19 6.30 11.46
CA LEU A 66 -11.02 5.55 12.71
C LEU A 66 -9.95 6.16 13.64
N ALA A 67 -8.86 6.64 13.07
CA ALA A 67 -7.65 7.06 13.80
C ALA A 67 -7.24 8.52 13.53
N GLY A 68 -7.90 9.21 12.58
CA GLY A 68 -7.59 10.61 12.26
C GLY A 68 -6.33 10.80 11.41
N VAL A 69 -5.71 9.72 10.95
CA VAL A 69 -4.51 9.69 10.12
C VAL A 69 -4.66 8.68 8.97
N VAL A 70 -3.88 8.84 7.91
CA VAL A 70 -3.81 7.89 6.78
C VAL A 70 -3.18 6.56 7.23
N PHE A 71 -3.39 5.48 6.48
CA PHE A 71 -3.04 4.13 6.92
C PHE A 71 -1.56 4.00 7.30
N ALA A 72 -0.67 4.54 6.46
CA ALA A 72 0.77 4.53 6.69
C ALA A 72 1.18 5.16 8.04
N GLN A 73 0.36 6.05 8.61
CA GLN A 73 0.64 6.81 9.81
C GLN A 73 -0.09 6.31 11.06
N SER A 74 -0.95 5.29 10.94
CA SER A 74 -1.85 4.85 12.01
C SER A 74 -1.20 4.00 13.13
N GLY A 75 0.04 3.52 12.94
CA GLY A 75 0.75 2.70 13.92
C GLY A 75 0.24 1.25 13.97
N ALA A 76 1.07 0.32 14.45
CA ALA A 76 0.86 -1.13 14.30
C ALA A 76 -0.48 -1.65 14.88
N ASP A 77 -0.96 -1.06 15.98
CA ASP A 77 -2.22 -1.48 16.62
C ASP A 77 -3.48 -1.04 15.85
N ALA A 78 -3.38 -0.02 14.99
CA ALA A 78 -4.49 0.46 14.17
C ALA A 78 -4.43 -0.04 12.71
N GLN A 79 -3.32 -0.68 12.32
CA GLN A 79 -3.10 -1.28 11.00
C GLN A 79 -3.60 -2.74 10.89
N ALA A 80 -4.03 -3.35 12.00
CA ALA A 80 -4.46 -4.76 12.10
C ALA A 80 -5.96 -4.98 11.84
#